data_AF-A0A6B3NLC1-F1
#
_entry.id   AF-A0A6B3NLC1-F1
#
_cell.length_a   1.000
_cell.length_b   1.000
_cell.length_c   1.000
_cell.angle_alpha   90.00
_cell.angle_beta   90.00
_cell.angle_gamma   90.00
#
_symmetry.space_group_name_H-M   'P 1'
#
loop_
_entity.id
_entity.type
_entity.pdbx_description
1 polymer ?
#
loop_
_entity_poly.entity_id
_entity_poly.type
_entity_poly.pdbx_seq_one_letter_code
_entity_poly.pdbx_strand_id
1 'polypeptide(L)'
;CDVDGNVTVDNGNEVNVGDDIEGDLNAGNNNDLSVGDDVYDDAILGDNNDLSVGGNINDDLTVDDRNDVEVGGDVGGDITGDDRNSLEVGGNVGGNVTVDYNNDIEVDGDVGGNVTGNDKNSLDVDGSVGGDVTFDDKNTIEVGGDVDGDVTVDDGNTVDVGDDIEGDLIAGNNNDLSVGDDIGDDAILGDNNDLSVGGNINDDLTVDDRNDVEVGGDVGGDITGDDHNSFDVDGNVGGNVTVDHKNDIEVDGDVSGDVTGNDRNSLDVDGSVGGDVTFDDRNDIEIGGDVDGDVTVDYGNTVDVGDDIEGDLIAGNNNDLSVGDDIGDDAILGDNNDLSVGDSIGDDLTVDDKNNVEIGGNVGDDITGDDRNSLEIGGNVGGNVTVDHKNDIEVDGDVGGDITGNNRNDVDVDGDVNGNVAVEDHNQVSVGDDIIGDLTVGHDNTVDVADDVGDDIMAGDRNTLVIGDSIGDDLVVDDANDVLVGGDILGNVNADDNNLIGVEGDIFGVVTADASSIIQENGSVI
;
A
#
# COMPACT_ATOMS: atom_id res chain seq x y z
N CYS A 1 -43.21 -36.94 42.97
CA CYS A 1 -43.37 -36.73 44.43
C CYS A 1 -42.21 -35.88 44.84
N ASP A 2 -42.53 -34.63 45.08
CA ASP A 2 -41.63 -33.56 45.47
C ASP A 2 -40.77 -34.01 46.66
N VAL A 3 -39.50 -33.63 46.61
CA VAL A 3 -38.60 -33.75 47.75
C VAL A 3 -38.43 -32.38 48.38
N ASP A 4 -39.11 -32.16 49.52
CA ASP A 4 -38.92 -30.97 50.34
C ASP A 4 -37.47 -30.95 50.90
N GLY A 5 -36.61 -30.10 50.34
CA GLY A 5 -35.22 -29.87 50.76
C GLY A 5 -34.16 -30.72 50.05
N ASN A 6 -32.92 -30.64 50.53
CA ASN A 6 -31.75 -31.13 49.81
C ASN A 6 -31.73 -32.66 49.65
N VAL A 7 -31.30 -33.10 48.47
CA VAL A 7 -31.03 -34.51 48.15
C VAL A 7 -29.52 -34.73 48.16
N THR A 8 -29.06 -35.74 48.91
CA THR A 8 -27.67 -36.18 48.88
C THR A 8 -27.59 -37.65 48.53
N VAL A 9 -26.86 -37.98 47.47
CA VAL A 9 -26.70 -39.34 46.96
C VAL A 9 -25.21 -39.66 46.93
N ASP A 10 -24.81 -40.86 47.36
CA ASP A 10 -23.38 -41.21 47.42
C ASP A 10 -23.12 -42.68 47.05
N ASN A 11 -22.17 -42.90 46.13
CA ASN A 11 -21.61 -44.17 45.70
C ASN A 11 -22.60 -45.21 45.13
N GLY A 12 -22.81 -45.20 43.81
CA GLY A 12 -23.38 -46.36 43.10
C GLY A 12 -24.90 -46.49 43.18
N ASN A 13 -25.63 -45.38 43.35
CA ASN A 13 -27.09 -45.43 43.48
C ASN A 13 -27.78 -45.03 42.17
N GLU A 14 -28.95 -45.64 41.98
CA GLU A 14 -29.96 -45.20 41.01
C GLU A 14 -31.04 -44.45 41.80
N VAL A 15 -31.21 -43.15 41.56
CA VAL A 15 -32.20 -42.31 42.25
C VAL A 15 -33.10 -41.64 41.21
N ASN A 16 -34.41 -41.84 41.38
CA ASN A 16 -35.42 -41.21 40.53
C ASN A 16 -36.38 -40.40 41.40
N VAL A 17 -36.37 -39.08 41.21
CA VAL A 17 -37.30 -38.12 41.79
C VAL A 17 -38.28 -37.72 40.69
N GLY A 18 -39.50 -38.23 40.74
CA GLY A 18 -40.46 -38.02 39.65
C GLY A 18 -41.17 -36.65 39.59
N ASP A 19 -40.68 -35.64 40.32
CA ASP A 19 -41.13 -34.22 40.35
C ASP A 19 -39.88 -33.39 40.71
N ASP A 20 -40.07 -32.28 41.42
CA ASP A 20 -39.08 -31.33 41.91
C ASP A 20 -38.21 -31.83 43.08
N ILE A 21 -37.02 -31.23 43.16
CA ILE A 21 -36.23 -31.09 44.38
C ILE A 21 -36.30 -29.61 44.80
N GLU A 22 -36.91 -29.31 45.96
CA GLU A 22 -37.05 -27.92 46.44
C GLU A 22 -35.74 -27.29 46.98
N GLY A 23 -34.60 -27.99 46.91
CA GLY A 23 -33.30 -27.47 47.32
C GLY A 23 -32.15 -28.19 46.62
N ASP A 24 -30.94 -28.16 47.19
CA ASP A 24 -29.76 -28.66 46.47
C ASP A 24 -29.80 -30.16 46.13
N LEU A 25 -29.29 -30.51 44.95
CA LEU A 25 -28.91 -31.87 44.59
C LEU A 25 -27.40 -32.04 44.73
N ASN A 26 -26.96 -32.89 45.66
CA ASN A 26 -25.54 -33.22 45.86
C ASN A 26 -25.29 -34.70 45.57
N ALA A 27 -24.57 -35.02 44.49
CA ALA A 27 -24.17 -36.38 44.16
C ALA A 27 -22.67 -36.59 44.42
N GLY A 28 -22.34 -37.67 45.12
CA GLY A 28 -20.98 -38.21 45.18
C GLY A 28 -20.63 -38.88 43.85
N ASN A 29 -20.15 -40.12 43.90
CA ASN A 29 -19.57 -40.73 42.69
C ASN A 29 -20.44 -41.89 42.16
N ASN A 30 -20.41 -42.11 40.83
CA ASN A 30 -21.01 -43.27 40.17
C ASN A 30 -22.54 -43.41 40.38
N ASN A 31 -23.31 -42.32 40.31
CA ASN A 31 -24.76 -42.37 40.46
C ASN A 31 -25.48 -42.18 39.12
N ASP A 32 -26.67 -42.77 39.00
CA ASP A 32 -27.62 -42.58 37.90
C ASP A 32 -28.83 -41.85 38.51
N LEU A 33 -29.01 -40.59 38.14
CA LEU A 33 -29.93 -39.65 38.75
C LEU A 33 -30.93 -39.13 37.71
N SER A 34 -32.21 -39.14 38.07
CA SER A 34 -33.25 -38.54 37.24
C SER A 34 -34.19 -37.70 38.10
N VAL A 35 -34.38 -36.44 37.73
CA VAL A 35 -35.33 -35.48 38.30
C VAL A 35 -36.37 -35.16 37.22
N GLY A 36 -37.64 -35.37 37.53
CA GLY A 36 -38.71 -35.29 36.53
C GLY A 36 -39.09 -33.87 36.13
N ASP A 37 -38.81 -32.89 36.98
CA ASP A 37 -39.12 -31.46 36.79
C ASP A 37 -37.90 -30.64 37.26
N ASP A 38 -38.02 -29.76 38.27
CA ASP A 38 -36.97 -28.79 38.59
C ASP A 38 -36.03 -29.20 39.76
N VAL A 39 -34.80 -28.65 39.74
CA VAL A 39 -33.95 -28.46 40.92
C VAL A 39 -33.96 -26.97 41.27
N TYR A 40 -34.49 -26.61 42.43
CA TYR A 40 -34.75 -25.20 42.77
C TYR A 40 -33.54 -24.40 43.26
N ASP A 41 -32.47 -25.08 43.68
CA ASP A 41 -31.20 -24.47 44.11
C ASP A 41 -30.07 -25.12 43.27
N ASP A 42 -28.90 -25.37 43.87
CA ASP A 42 -27.71 -25.88 43.18
C ASP A 42 -27.80 -27.38 42.82
N ALA A 43 -27.14 -27.76 41.73
CA ALA A 43 -26.78 -29.14 41.42
C ALA A 43 -25.26 -29.33 41.43
N ILE A 44 -24.77 -30.19 42.30
CA ILE A 44 -23.34 -30.45 42.50
C ILE A 44 -23.07 -31.95 42.32
N LEU A 45 -22.28 -32.30 41.31
CA LEU A 45 -21.92 -33.67 40.95
C LEU A 45 -20.42 -33.92 41.15
N GLY A 46 -20.08 -34.95 41.92
CA GLY A 46 -18.74 -35.53 41.95
C GLY A 46 -18.49 -36.40 40.70
N ASP A 47 -17.66 -37.43 40.80
CA ASP A 47 -17.20 -38.13 39.60
C ASP A 47 -18.17 -39.19 39.03
N ASN A 48 -18.23 -39.30 37.71
CA ASN A 48 -18.88 -40.38 36.95
C ASN A 48 -20.38 -40.55 37.24
N ASN A 49 -21.13 -39.47 37.31
CA ASN A 49 -22.59 -39.50 37.44
C ASN A 49 -23.27 -39.27 36.10
N ASP A 50 -24.42 -39.90 35.93
CA ASP A 50 -25.39 -39.59 34.88
C ASP A 50 -26.52 -38.80 35.56
N LEU A 51 -26.78 -37.56 35.13
CA LEU A 51 -27.89 -36.74 35.63
C LEU A 51 -28.81 -36.32 34.49
N SER A 52 -30.11 -36.55 34.64
CA SER A 52 -31.14 -36.01 33.75
C SER A 52 -32.18 -35.22 34.55
N VAL A 53 -32.33 -33.93 34.25
CA VAL A 53 -33.32 -33.02 34.84
C VAL A 53 -34.32 -32.63 33.75
N GLY A 54 -35.60 -32.95 33.94
CA GLY A 54 -36.64 -32.68 32.95
C GLY A 54 -37.02 -31.20 32.81
N GLY A 55 -36.79 -30.41 33.87
CA GLY A 55 -37.02 -28.98 33.93
C GLY A 55 -35.71 -28.21 34.09
N ASN A 56 -35.68 -27.27 35.03
CA ASN A 56 -34.60 -26.31 35.21
C ASN A 56 -33.70 -26.66 36.40
N ILE A 57 -32.50 -26.09 36.38
CA ILE A 57 -31.68 -25.88 37.58
C ILE A 57 -31.72 -24.37 37.85
N ASN A 58 -32.38 -23.94 38.92
CA ASN A 58 -32.68 -22.50 39.09
C ASN A 58 -31.50 -21.65 39.62
N ASP A 59 -30.40 -22.28 40.04
CA ASP A 59 -29.16 -21.63 40.50
C ASP A 59 -27.96 -22.28 39.77
N ASP A 60 -26.88 -22.68 40.47
CA ASP A 60 -25.64 -23.13 39.83
C ASP A 60 -25.61 -24.64 39.52
N LEU A 61 -24.90 -25.01 38.44
CA LEU A 61 -24.55 -26.38 38.10
C LEU A 61 -23.02 -26.57 38.16
N THR A 62 -22.56 -27.39 39.10
CA THR A 62 -21.13 -27.75 39.24
C THR A 62 -20.93 -29.25 38.98
N VAL A 63 -20.03 -29.57 38.07
CA VAL A 63 -19.78 -30.92 37.56
C VAL A 63 -18.29 -31.22 37.60
N ASP A 64 -17.89 -32.22 38.40
CA ASP A 64 -16.50 -32.69 38.53
C ASP A 64 -16.17 -33.73 37.42
N ASP A 65 -15.21 -34.64 37.63
CA ASP A 65 -14.74 -35.63 36.66
C ASP A 65 -15.81 -36.53 35.96
N ARG A 66 -15.88 -36.52 34.61
CA ARG A 66 -16.51 -37.55 33.75
C ARG A 66 -18.00 -37.81 33.97
N ASN A 67 -18.81 -36.77 34.10
CA ASN A 67 -20.25 -36.87 34.18
C ASN A 67 -20.92 -36.67 32.82
N ASP A 68 -22.09 -37.27 32.66
CA ASP A 68 -23.02 -37.01 31.56
C ASP A 68 -24.27 -36.33 32.16
N VAL A 69 -24.54 -35.09 31.77
CA VAL A 69 -25.61 -34.25 32.36
C VAL A 69 -26.52 -33.70 31.26
N GLU A 70 -27.83 -33.88 31.42
CA GLU A 70 -28.87 -33.35 30.54
C GLU A 70 -29.86 -32.51 31.37
N VAL A 71 -30.02 -31.24 31.02
CA VAL A 71 -31.01 -30.31 31.60
C VAL A 71 -31.97 -29.89 30.50
N GLY A 72 -33.23 -30.31 30.60
CA GLY A 72 -34.23 -30.04 29.56
C GLY A 72 -34.76 -28.60 29.51
N GLY A 73 -34.37 -27.76 30.48
CA GLY A 73 -34.74 -26.35 30.60
C GLY A 73 -33.51 -25.46 30.82
N ASP A 74 -33.69 -24.39 31.59
CA ASP A 74 -32.65 -23.39 31.85
C ASP A 74 -31.73 -23.80 33.03
N VAL A 75 -30.49 -23.29 33.02
CA VAL A 75 -29.64 -23.15 34.21
C VAL A 75 -29.65 -21.67 34.62
N GLY A 76 -30.21 -21.35 35.79
CA GLY A 76 -30.43 -19.97 36.21
C GLY A 76 -29.16 -19.21 36.63
N GLY A 77 -28.14 -19.94 37.09
CA GLY A 77 -26.85 -19.43 37.55
C GLY A 77 -25.69 -19.83 36.64
N ASP A 78 -24.55 -20.11 37.25
CA ASP A 78 -23.31 -20.46 36.58
C ASP A 78 -23.22 -21.97 36.29
N ILE A 79 -22.53 -22.34 35.22
CA ILE A 79 -22.09 -23.70 34.91
C ILE A 79 -20.59 -23.80 35.13
N THR A 80 -20.15 -24.78 35.91
CA THR A 80 -18.74 -25.14 36.07
C THR A 80 -18.52 -26.62 35.80
N GLY A 81 -17.68 -26.96 34.83
CA GLY A 81 -17.31 -28.34 34.48
C GLY A 81 -15.79 -28.60 34.58
N ASP A 82 -15.39 -29.72 35.19
CA ASP A 82 -13.98 -30.14 35.31
C ASP A 82 -13.75 -31.56 34.76
N ASP A 83 -12.73 -31.74 33.94
CA ASP A 83 -12.21 -33.01 33.44
C ASP A 83 -13.26 -33.95 32.77
N ARG A 84 -13.45 -33.79 31.45
CA ARG A 84 -14.18 -34.72 30.57
C ARG A 84 -15.68 -34.91 30.83
N ASN A 85 -16.40 -33.84 31.08
CA ASN A 85 -17.87 -33.89 31.16
C ASN A 85 -18.52 -33.77 29.79
N SER A 86 -19.73 -34.31 29.68
CA SER A 86 -20.69 -34.00 28.62
C SER A 86 -21.90 -33.34 29.27
N LEU A 87 -22.23 -32.12 28.85
CA LEU A 87 -23.33 -31.33 29.40
C LEU A 87 -24.21 -30.78 28.27
N GLU A 88 -25.51 -31.07 28.32
CA GLU A 88 -26.52 -30.56 27.39
C GLU A 88 -27.55 -29.73 28.19
N VAL A 89 -27.75 -28.48 27.78
CA VAL A 89 -28.75 -27.56 28.34
C VAL A 89 -29.71 -27.15 27.24
N GLY A 90 -30.94 -27.66 27.27
CA GLY A 90 -31.97 -27.37 26.25
C GLY A 90 -32.58 -25.97 26.32
N GLY A 91 -31.99 -25.08 27.12
CA GLY A 91 -32.46 -23.72 27.40
C GLY A 91 -31.28 -22.76 27.57
N ASN A 92 -31.47 -21.72 28.37
CA ASN A 92 -30.46 -20.67 28.58
C ASN A 92 -29.62 -20.94 29.81
N VAL A 93 -28.43 -20.34 29.84
CA VAL A 93 -27.58 -20.21 31.02
C VAL A 93 -27.62 -18.76 31.48
N GLY A 94 -28.17 -18.50 32.66
CA GLY A 94 -28.35 -17.14 33.18
C GLY A 94 -27.04 -16.48 33.64
N GLY A 95 -26.01 -17.27 33.93
CA GLY A 95 -24.70 -16.84 34.39
C GLY A 95 -23.57 -17.19 33.41
N ASN A 96 -22.41 -17.51 33.96
CA ASN A 96 -21.20 -17.83 33.23
C ASN A 96 -21.07 -19.33 32.96
N VAL A 97 -20.35 -19.68 31.90
CA VAL A 97 -19.90 -21.06 31.64
C VAL A 97 -18.39 -21.12 31.84
N THR A 98 -17.92 -22.02 32.71
CA THR A 98 -16.49 -22.25 32.97
C THR A 98 -16.16 -23.73 32.81
N VAL A 99 -15.22 -24.06 31.92
CA VAL A 99 -14.81 -25.46 31.67
C VAL A 99 -13.30 -25.67 31.67
N ASP A 100 -12.85 -26.77 32.25
CA ASP A 100 -11.44 -27.16 32.23
C ASP A 100 -11.26 -28.61 31.77
N TYR A 101 -10.39 -28.80 30.77
CA TYR A 101 -9.90 -30.07 30.26
C TYR A 101 -10.93 -31.04 29.64
N ASN A 102 -11.05 -30.98 28.30
CA ASN A 102 -11.81 -31.93 27.46
C ASN A 102 -13.30 -32.09 27.79
N ASN A 103 -13.99 -31.02 28.19
CA ASN A 103 -15.45 -31.05 28.33
C ASN A 103 -16.13 -30.80 26.97
N ASP A 104 -17.31 -31.38 26.79
CA ASP A 104 -18.23 -31.12 25.68
C ASP A 104 -19.50 -30.46 26.28
N ILE A 105 -19.76 -29.20 25.96
CA ILE A 105 -20.95 -28.45 26.41
C ILE A 105 -21.79 -28.02 25.21
N GLU A 106 -23.09 -28.27 25.27
CA GLU A 106 -24.10 -27.82 24.29
C GLU A 106 -25.18 -27.01 25.03
N VAL A 107 -25.46 -25.80 24.54
CA VAL A 107 -26.50 -24.89 25.05
C VAL A 107 -27.40 -24.48 23.89
N ASP A 108 -28.64 -24.95 23.87
CA ASP A 108 -29.63 -24.65 22.81
C ASP A 108 -30.12 -23.17 22.83
N GLY A 109 -29.72 -22.40 23.83
CA GLY A 109 -30.15 -21.02 24.06
C GLY A 109 -28.98 -20.05 24.29
N ASP A 110 -29.25 -18.98 25.03
CA ASP A 110 -28.26 -17.93 25.29
C ASP A 110 -27.43 -18.22 26.55
N VAL A 111 -26.19 -17.72 26.58
CA VAL A 111 -25.38 -17.58 27.79
C VAL A 111 -25.36 -16.12 28.20
N GLY A 112 -25.96 -15.79 29.35
CA GLY A 112 -26.12 -14.40 29.80
C GLY A 112 -24.87 -13.76 30.41
N GLY A 113 -23.80 -14.53 30.61
CA GLY A 113 -22.52 -14.07 31.17
C GLY A 113 -21.34 -14.45 30.28
N ASN A 114 -20.16 -14.57 30.90
CA ASN A 114 -18.94 -14.91 30.19
C ASN A 114 -18.81 -16.42 29.97
N VAL A 115 -18.11 -16.78 28.92
CA VAL A 115 -17.71 -18.15 28.63
C VAL A 115 -16.20 -18.24 28.75
N THR A 116 -15.73 -19.17 29.58
CA THR A 116 -14.29 -19.39 29.77
C THR A 116 -13.94 -20.87 29.72
N GLY A 117 -12.81 -21.20 29.11
CA GLY A 117 -12.30 -22.54 29.23
C GLY A 117 -10.84 -22.74 28.89
N ASN A 118 -10.35 -23.94 29.22
CA ASN A 118 -8.95 -24.30 29.02
C ASN A 118 -8.78 -25.77 28.61
N ASP A 119 -7.84 -26.03 27.70
CA ASP A 119 -7.40 -27.36 27.27
C ASP A 119 -8.50 -28.24 26.62
N LYS A 120 -8.68 -28.12 25.30
CA LYS A 120 -9.43 -29.08 24.46
C LYS A 120 -10.92 -29.26 24.76
N ASN A 121 -11.61 -28.23 25.23
CA ASN A 121 -13.06 -28.28 25.35
C ASN A 121 -13.74 -28.08 23.99
N SER A 122 -14.95 -28.60 23.86
CA SER A 122 -15.91 -28.28 22.82
C SER A 122 -17.06 -27.52 23.47
N LEU A 123 -17.39 -26.35 22.95
CA LEU A 123 -18.56 -25.59 23.35
C LEU A 123 -19.39 -25.24 22.12
N ASP A 124 -20.68 -25.47 22.21
CA ASP A 124 -21.68 -25.11 21.21
C ASP A 124 -22.80 -24.32 21.91
N VAL A 125 -23.01 -23.07 21.48
CA VAL A 125 -24.07 -22.18 21.96
C VAL A 125 -24.91 -21.77 20.76
N ASP A 126 -26.12 -22.31 20.62
CA ASP A 126 -27.03 -22.00 19.49
C ASP A 126 -27.48 -20.51 19.48
N GLY A 127 -27.46 -19.86 20.64
CA GLY A 127 -27.83 -18.47 20.84
C GLY A 127 -26.64 -17.51 20.91
N SER A 128 -26.76 -16.48 21.74
CA SER A 128 -25.73 -15.46 21.95
C SER A 128 -24.99 -15.61 23.28
N VAL A 129 -23.80 -15.01 23.36
CA VAL A 129 -23.03 -14.84 24.60
C VAL A 129 -23.06 -13.36 25.00
N GLY A 130 -23.71 -13.04 26.12
CA GLY A 130 -23.87 -11.67 26.61
C GLY A 130 -22.62 -11.04 27.28
N GLY A 131 -21.46 -11.68 27.16
CA GLY A 131 -20.21 -11.28 27.79
C GLY A 131 -19.01 -11.80 27.00
N ASP A 132 -17.86 -11.90 27.67
CA ASP A 132 -16.61 -12.27 26.99
C ASP A 132 -16.50 -13.78 26.74
N VAL A 133 -15.84 -14.15 25.64
CA VAL A 133 -15.43 -15.52 25.34
C VAL A 133 -13.91 -15.63 25.49
N THR A 134 -13.43 -16.49 26.39
CA THR A 134 -11.98 -16.65 26.63
C THR A 134 -11.56 -18.13 26.66
N PHE A 135 -10.68 -18.54 25.73
CA PHE A 135 -10.20 -19.92 25.68
C PHE A 135 -8.70 -20.06 25.45
N ASP A 136 -8.11 -21.06 26.09
CA ASP A 136 -6.69 -21.40 25.94
C ASP A 136 -6.52 -22.87 25.53
N ASP A 137 -5.63 -23.12 24.58
CA ASP A 137 -5.10 -24.44 24.23
C ASP A 137 -6.12 -25.42 23.57
N LYS A 138 -6.35 -25.25 22.26
CA LYS A 138 -7.01 -26.24 21.36
C LYS A 138 -8.47 -26.55 21.62
N ASN A 139 -9.26 -25.56 21.99
CA ASN A 139 -10.71 -25.68 22.13
C ASN A 139 -11.42 -25.48 20.78
N THR A 140 -12.67 -25.92 20.71
CA THR A 140 -13.60 -25.62 19.62
C THR A 140 -14.79 -24.89 20.21
N ILE A 141 -15.09 -23.70 19.69
CA ILE A 141 -16.17 -22.84 20.17
C ILE A 141 -17.05 -22.47 18.97
N GLU A 142 -18.34 -22.73 19.08
CA GLU A 142 -19.37 -22.30 18.13
C GLU A 142 -20.39 -21.45 18.91
N VAL A 143 -20.61 -20.22 18.45
CA VAL A 143 -21.67 -19.31 18.95
C VAL A 143 -22.54 -18.95 17.77
N GLY A 144 -23.81 -19.36 17.78
CA GLY A 144 -24.73 -19.21 16.66
C GLY A 144 -25.18 -17.77 16.40
N GLY A 145 -25.11 -16.89 17.41
CA GLY A 145 -25.41 -15.46 17.30
C GLY A 145 -24.25 -14.57 17.78
N ASP A 146 -24.60 -13.43 18.37
CA ASP A 146 -23.63 -12.41 18.80
C ASP A 146 -22.79 -12.79 20.03
N VAL A 147 -21.60 -12.19 20.13
CA VAL A 147 -20.82 -12.03 21.35
C VAL A 147 -20.80 -10.54 21.74
N ASP A 148 -21.50 -10.16 22.80
CA ASP A 148 -21.62 -8.76 23.27
C ASP A 148 -20.29 -8.20 23.86
N GLY A 149 -19.30 -9.06 24.10
CA GLY A 149 -18.01 -8.71 24.70
C GLY A 149 -16.82 -9.02 23.80
N ASP A 150 -15.65 -9.22 24.42
CA ASP A 150 -14.42 -9.55 23.70
C ASP A 150 -14.31 -11.05 23.44
N VAL A 151 -13.68 -11.43 22.32
CA VAL A 151 -13.23 -12.80 22.06
C VAL A 151 -11.72 -12.86 22.21
N THR A 152 -11.23 -13.61 23.19
CA THR A 152 -9.80 -13.82 23.43
C THR A 152 -9.44 -15.31 23.38
N VAL A 153 -8.60 -15.71 22.42
CA VAL A 153 -8.19 -17.11 22.27
C VAL A 153 -6.69 -17.30 22.12
N ASP A 154 -6.14 -18.41 22.63
CA ASP A 154 -4.70 -18.71 22.55
C ASP A 154 -4.37 -20.16 22.13
N ASP A 155 -3.27 -20.34 21.42
CA ASP A 155 -2.64 -21.62 21.04
C ASP A 155 -3.59 -22.72 20.50
N GLY A 156 -4.11 -22.50 19.28
CA GLY A 156 -4.64 -23.57 18.45
C GLY A 156 -6.14 -23.82 18.54
N ASN A 157 -6.94 -22.82 18.91
CA ASN A 157 -8.40 -22.94 18.97
C ASN A 157 -9.05 -22.81 17.59
N THR A 158 -10.28 -23.29 17.51
CA THR A 158 -11.22 -22.96 16.44
C THR A 158 -12.39 -22.21 17.04
N VAL A 159 -12.72 -21.04 16.49
CA VAL A 159 -13.83 -20.19 16.94
C VAL A 159 -14.68 -19.82 15.74
N ASP A 160 -15.99 -20.05 15.84
CA ASP A 160 -16.99 -19.59 14.86
C ASP A 160 -18.07 -18.79 15.60
N VAL A 161 -18.20 -17.51 15.24
CA VAL A 161 -19.27 -16.61 15.71
C VAL A 161 -20.18 -16.32 14.53
N GLY A 162 -21.44 -16.71 14.63
CA GLY A 162 -22.38 -16.69 13.52
C GLY A 162 -22.81 -15.30 13.05
N ASP A 163 -22.78 -14.32 13.96
CA ASP A 163 -23.15 -12.92 13.72
C ASP A 163 -21.99 -11.99 14.14
N ASP A 164 -22.19 -11.06 15.09
CA ASP A 164 -21.22 -10.02 15.46
C ASP A 164 -20.34 -10.36 16.68
N ILE A 165 -19.14 -9.78 16.73
CA ILE A 165 -18.40 -9.54 17.98
C ILE A 165 -18.50 -8.04 18.28
N GLU A 166 -19.18 -7.63 19.36
CA GLU A 166 -19.33 -6.20 19.68
C GLU A 166 -18.02 -5.54 20.17
N GLY A 167 -17.07 -6.31 20.71
CA GLY A 167 -15.78 -5.83 21.23
C GLY A 167 -14.57 -6.22 20.38
N ASP A 168 -13.44 -6.50 21.05
CA ASP A 168 -12.18 -6.86 20.40
C ASP A 168 -12.11 -8.37 20.06
N LEU A 169 -11.44 -8.70 18.96
CA LEU A 169 -10.96 -10.06 18.68
C LEU A 169 -9.45 -10.14 18.90
N ILE A 170 -9.03 -10.91 19.90
CA ILE A 170 -7.61 -11.09 20.24
C ILE A 170 -7.26 -12.58 20.15
N ALA A 171 -6.36 -12.92 19.22
CA ALA A 171 -5.90 -14.29 19.04
C ALA A 171 -4.39 -14.41 19.22
N GLY A 172 -3.95 -15.42 19.97
CA GLY A 172 -2.56 -15.84 20.07
C GLY A 172 -2.10 -16.53 18.80
N ASN A 173 -1.63 -17.78 18.90
CA ASN A 173 -1.05 -18.47 17.75
C ASN A 173 -1.89 -19.64 17.23
N ASN A 174 -1.81 -19.89 15.92
CA ASN A 174 -2.35 -21.09 15.26
C ASN A 174 -3.87 -21.27 15.37
N ASN A 175 -4.64 -20.19 15.50
CA ASN A 175 -6.10 -20.27 15.61
C ASN A 175 -6.77 -20.20 14.22
N ASP A 176 -7.97 -20.77 14.15
CA ASP A 176 -8.87 -20.71 12.99
C ASP A 176 -10.14 -19.99 13.43
N LEU A 177 -10.39 -18.80 12.88
CA LEU A 177 -11.37 -17.84 13.38
C LEU A 177 -12.34 -17.44 12.26
N SER A 178 -13.63 -17.46 12.56
CA SER A 178 -14.71 -17.06 11.66
C SER A 178 -15.69 -16.15 12.41
N VAL A 179 -16.02 -15.00 11.82
CA VAL A 179 -17.05 -14.07 12.29
C VAL A 179 -17.99 -13.79 11.13
N GLY A 180 -19.28 -14.06 11.32
CA GLY A 180 -20.26 -14.02 10.24
C GLY A 180 -20.59 -12.61 9.73
N ASP A 181 -20.53 -11.60 10.59
CA ASP A 181 -20.78 -10.19 10.25
C ASP A 181 -19.61 -9.31 10.74
N ASP A 182 -19.79 -8.41 11.71
CA ASP A 182 -18.78 -7.41 12.07
C ASP A 182 -17.93 -7.75 13.31
N ILE A 183 -16.70 -7.22 13.36
CA ILE A 183 -15.93 -6.98 14.59
C ILE A 183 -16.08 -5.51 14.98
N GLY A 184 -16.58 -5.27 16.19
CA GLY A 184 -17.02 -3.96 16.68
C GLY A 184 -15.89 -2.98 16.98
N ASP A 185 -14.73 -3.48 17.40
CA ASP A 185 -13.53 -2.71 17.73
C ASP A 185 -12.29 -3.27 16.97
N ASP A 186 -11.20 -3.64 17.67
CA ASP A 186 -9.93 -4.06 17.06
C ASP A 186 -9.87 -5.58 16.76
N ALA A 187 -9.10 -5.95 15.74
CA ALA A 187 -8.67 -7.34 15.51
C ALA A 187 -7.14 -7.47 15.65
N ILE A 188 -6.69 -8.28 16.61
CA ILE A 188 -5.27 -8.46 16.94
C ILE A 188 -4.89 -9.94 16.86
N LEU A 189 -4.02 -10.30 15.93
CA LEU A 189 -3.60 -11.68 15.66
C LEU A 189 -2.09 -11.86 15.91
N GLY A 190 -1.74 -12.89 16.70
CA GLY A 190 -0.38 -13.40 16.83
C GLY A 190 0.05 -14.19 15.60
N ASP A 191 0.85 -15.26 15.77
CA ASP A 191 1.43 -15.96 14.63
C ASP A 191 0.55 -17.10 14.06
N ASN A 192 0.51 -17.21 12.73
CA ASN A 192 -0.08 -18.33 11.97
C ASN A 192 -1.58 -18.57 12.23
N ASN A 193 -2.38 -17.52 12.34
CA ASN A 193 -3.83 -17.60 12.42
C ASN A 193 -4.46 -17.45 11.03
N ASP A 194 -5.63 -18.07 10.87
CA ASP A 194 -6.54 -17.83 9.77
C ASP A 194 -7.75 -17.06 10.32
N LEU A 195 -8.07 -15.89 9.78
CA LEU A 195 -9.23 -15.08 10.16
C LEU A 195 -10.11 -14.79 8.93
N SER A 196 -11.41 -15.06 9.04
CA SER A 196 -12.42 -14.63 8.07
C SER A 196 -13.51 -13.83 8.76
N VAL A 197 -13.76 -12.62 8.28
CA VAL A 197 -14.82 -11.71 8.76
C VAL A 197 -15.77 -11.41 7.60
N GLY A 198 -17.05 -11.75 7.74
CA GLY A 198 -18.04 -11.56 6.67
C GLY A 198 -18.42 -10.09 6.42
N GLY A 199 -18.27 -9.24 7.44
CA GLY A 199 -18.52 -7.80 7.42
C GLY A 199 -17.23 -7.00 7.60
N ASN A 200 -17.27 -6.04 8.52
CA ASN A 200 -16.24 -5.03 8.73
C ASN A 200 -15.42 -5.32 9.99
N ILE A 201 -14.20 -4.77 10.03
CA ILE A 201 -13.47 -4.50 11.27
C ILE A 201 -13.58 -3.00 11.51
N ASN A 202 -14.27 -2.58 12.56
CA ASN A 202 -14.64 -1.17 12.70
C ASN A 202 -13.50 -0.24 13.18
N ASP A 203 -12.41 -0.78 13.73
CA ASP A 203 -11.20 -0.04 14.13
C ASP A 203 -9.94 -0.68 13.49
N ASP A 204 -8.87 -0.96 14.25
CA ASP A 204 -7.58 -1.37 13.69
C ASP A 204 -7.46 -2.90 13.47
N LEU A 205 -6.71 -3.29 12.43
CA LEU A 205 -6.28 -4.67 12.18
C LEU A 205 -4.75 -4.78 12.38
N THR A 206 -4.33 -5.48 13.43
CA THR A 206 -2.91 -5.72 13.74
C THR A 206 -2.56 -7.19 13.69
N VAL A 207 -1.55 -7.56 12.91
CA VAL A 207 -1.23 -8.95 12.59
C VAL A 207 0.28 -9.21 12.64
N ASP A 208 0.69 -10.17 13.47
CA ASP A 208 2.09 -10.65 13.59
C ASP A 208 2.44 -11.62 12.43
N ASP A 209 3.20 -12.70 12.62
CA ASP A 209 3.80 -13.45 11.50
C ASP A 209 2.87 -14.52 10.86
N ARG A 210 2.82 -14.56 9.51
CA ARG A 210 2.25 -15.64 8.68
C ARG A 210 0.76 -15.93 8.86
N ASN A 211 -0.05 -14.91 8.96
CA ASN A 211 -1.50 -15.02 9.02
C ASN A 211 -2.12 -14.85 7.64
N ASP A 212 -3.28 -15.47 7.46
CA ASP A 212 -4.16 -15.24 6.31
C ASP A 212 -5.45 -14.57 6.83
N VAL A 213 -5.75 -13.35 6.37
CA VAL A 213 -6.91 -12.56 6.83
C VAL A 213 -7.78 -12.14 5.64
N GLU A 214 -9.07 -12.47 5.71
CA GLU A 214 -10.11 -12.08 4.75
C GLU A 214 -11.18 -11.23 5.46
N VAL A 215 -11.44 -10.03 4.94
CA VAL A 215 -12.47 -9.10 5.44
C VAL A 215 -13.42 -8.77 4.29
N GLY A 216 -14.67 -9.21 4.39
CA GLY A 216 -15.70 -9.02 3.35
C GLY A 216 -16.22 -7.57 3.20
N GLY A 217 -15.79 -6.68 4.08
CA GLY A 217 -16.17 -5.26 4.15
C GLY A 217 -14.98 -4.33 4.35
N ASP A 218 -15.20 -3.25 5.09
CA ASP A 218 -14.18 -2.23 5.36
C ASP A 218 -13.33 -2.58 6.59
N VAL A 219 -12.08 -2.09 6.63
CA VAL A 219 -11.30 -1.90 7.86
C VAL A 219 -11.35 -0.42 8.21
N GLY A 220 -11.99 -0.07 9.33
CA GLY A 220 -12.27 1.32 9.71
C GLY A 220 -11.04 2.13 10.10
N GLY A 221 -10.02 1.46 10.66
CA GLY A 221 -8.77 2.02 11.13
C GLY A 221 -7.56 1.66 10.25
N ASP A 222 -6.42 1.47 10.91
CA ASP A 222 -5.14 1.11 10.28
C ASP A 222 -5.01 -0.41 10.07
N ILE A 223 -4.32 -0.83 9.01
CA ILE A 223 -3.81 -2.20 8.84
C ILE A 223 -2.31 -2.19 9.15
N THR A 224 -1.88 -3.03 10.10
CA THR A 224 -0.47 -3.24 10.41
C THR A 224 -0.12 -4.74 10.32
N GLY A 225 0.88 -5.07 9.50
CA GLY A 225 1.34 -6.45 9.30
C GLY A 225 2.87 -6.60 9.37
N ASP A 226 3.34 -7.58 10.14
CA ASP A 226 4.76 -7.97 10.20
C ASP A 226 5.08 -9.07 9.16
N ASP A 227 5.84 -10.13 9.45
CA ASP A 227 6.44 -10.98 8.40
C ASP A 227 5.43 -11.95 7.72
N HIS A 228 5.32 -11.86 6.38
CA HIS A 228 4.66 -12.84 5.49
C HIS A 228 3.16 -13.07 5.72
N ASN A 229 2.38 -12.03 5.96
CA ASN A 229 0.92 -12.12 6.03
C ASN A 229 0.26 -11.94 4.66
N SER A 230 -0.97 -12.44 4.55
CA SER A 230 -1.89 -12.17 3.44
C SER A 230 -3.10 -11.41 3.98
N PHE A 231 -3.41 -10.27 3.38
CA PHE A 231 -4.60 -9.48 3.67
C PHE A 231 -5.45 -9.36 2.41
N ASP A 232 -6.72 -9.72 2.51
CA ASP A 232 -7.72 -9.57 1.45
C ASP A 232 -8.90 -8.78 2.02
N VAL A 233 -9.10 -7.55 1.53
CA VAL A 233 -10.14 -6.63 2.02
C VAL A 233 -11.04 -6.24 0.85
N ASP A 234 -12.27 -6.75 0.84
CA ASP A 234 -13.31 -6.50 -0.19
C ASP A 234 -13.87 -5.05 -0.17
N GLY A 235 -13.31 -4.17 0.67
CA GLY A 235 -13.77 -2.81 0.95
C GLY A 235 -12.64 -1.79 1.06
N ASN A 236 -12.84 -0.77 1.89
CA ASN A 236 -11.90 0.33 2.08
C ASN A 236 -11.09 0.16 3.36
N VAL A 237 -9.92 0.81 3.41
CA VAL A 237 -9.15 1.02 4.64
C VAL A 237 -9.26 2.50 5.05
N GLY A 238 -9.85 2.74 6.22
CA GLY A 238 -10.10 4.10 6.73
C GLY A 238 -8.87 4.81 7.27
N GLY A 239 -7.80 4.06 7.56
CA GLY A 239 -6.52 4.55 8.05
C GLY A 239 -5.35 4.28 7.11
N ASN A 240 -4.19 4.04 7.70
CA ASN A 240 -2.92 3.74 7.04
C ASN A 240 -2.76 2.24 6.82
N VAL A 241 -1.96 1.86 5.84
CA VAL A 241 -1.48 0.49 5.66
C VAL A 241 0.02 0.46 5.91
N THR A 242 0.47 -0.30 6.91
CA THR A 242 1.89 -0.43 7.27
C THR A 242 2.31 -1.89 7.28
N VAL A 243 3.24 -2.28 6.40
CA VAL A 243 3.71 -3.66 6.29
C VAL A 243 5.23 -3.83 6.20
N ASP A 244 5.75 -4.90 6.80
CA ASP A 244 7.18 -5.21 6.74
C ASP A 244 7.45 -6.67 6.36
N HIS A 245 8.39 -6.89 5.44
CA HIS A 245 8.87 -8.19 4.97
C HIS A 245 7.82 -9.16 4.39
N LYS A 246 7.54 -8.99 3.09
CA LYS A 246 6.83 -9.96 2.23
C LYS A 246 5.38 -10.23 2.58
N ASN A 247 4.66 -9.19 2.96
CA ASN A 247 3.21 -9.26 3.00
C ASN A 247 2.64 -9.15 1.59
N ASP A 248 1.50 -9.81 1.39
CA ASP A 248 0.65 -9.64 0.21
C ASP A 248 -0.64 -8.95 0.70
N ILE A 249 -0.97 -7.78 0.16
CA ILE A 249 -2.15 -7.00 0.52
C ILE A 249 -2.97 -6.72 -0.74
N GLU A 250 -4.25 -7.05 -0.70
CA GLU A 250 -5.26 -6.75 -1.72
C GLU A 250 -6.38 -5.94 -1.05
N VAL A 251 -6.69 -4.77 -1.61
CA VAL A 251 -7.77 -3.87 -1.16
C VAL A 251 -8.63 -3.51 -2.37
N ASP A 252 -9.86 -4.02 -2.41
CA ASP A 252 -10.85 -3.80 -3.49
C ASP A 252 -11.52 -2.40 -3.44
N GLY A 253 -10.89 -1.44 -2.75
CA GLY A 253 -11.40 -0.10 -2.47
C GLY A 253 -10.30 0.93 -2.25
N ASP A 254 -10.63 1.99 -1.51
CA ASP A 254 -9.70 3.10 -1.24
C ASP A 254 -8.93 2.89 0.08
N VAL A 255 -7.70 3.40 0.14
CA VAL A 255 -6.96 3.60 1.39
C VAL A 255 -6.94 5.09 1.72
N SER A 256 -7.54 5.49 2.85
CA SER A 256 -7.69 6.91 3.19
C SER A 256 -6.43 7.58 3.73
N GLY A 257 -5.46 6.79 4.23
CA GLY A 257 -4.22 7.26 4.84
C GLY A 257 -2.98 6.98 3.99
N ASP A 258 -1.83 6.94 4.67
CA ASP A 258 -0.53 6.64 4.07
C ASP A 258 -0.39 5.13 3.87
N VAL A 259 0.36 4.73 2.84
CA VAL A 259 0.77 3.35 2.65
C VAL A 259 2.29 3.25 2.76
N THR A 260 2.76 2.45 3.70
CA THR A 260 4.19 2.27 3.95
C THR A 260 4.56 0.81 4.01
N GLY A 261 5.72 0.48 3.42
CA GLY A 261 6.27 -0.83 3.68
C GLY A 261 7.72 -1.03 3.27
N ASN A 262 8.24 -2.19 3.64
CA ASN A 262 9.64 -2.52 3.41
C ASN A 262 9.86 -4.00 3.10
N ASP A 263 10.84 -4.28 2.24
CA ASP A 263 11.40 -5.60 1.99
C ASP A 263 10.45 -6.62 1.33
N ARG A 264 10.13 -6.40 0.05
CA ARG A 264 9.43 -7.35 -0.85
C ARG A 264 7.96 -7.64 -0.56
N ASN A 265 7.20 -6.64 -0.15
CA ASN A 265 5.74 -6.73 -0.10
C ASN A 265 5.13 -6.65 -1.51
N SER A 266 3.93 -7.19 -1.65
CA SER A 266 3.03 -6.96 -2.77
C SER A 266 1.84 -6.16 -2.25
N LEU A 267 1.52 -5.06 -2.91
CA LEU A 267 0.35 -4.24 -2.61
C LEU A 267 -0.46 -4.05 -3.89
N ASP A 268 -1.75 -4.35 -3.82
CA ASP A 268 -2.73 -4.10 -4.87
C ASP A 268 -3.91 -3.33 -4.26
N VAL A 269 -4.14 -2.09 -4.72
CA VAL A 269 -5.24 -1.23 -4.29
C VAL A 269 -6.05 -0.87 -5.53
N ASP A 270 -7.25 -1.39 -5.66
CA ASP A 270 -8.12 -1.18 -6.83
C ASP A 270 -8.62 0.29 -6.93
N GLY A 271 -8.65 1.00 -5.79
CA GLY A 271 -9.04 2.40 -5.66
C GLY A 271 -7.86 3.37 -5.56
N SER A 272 -8.04 4.42 -4.75
CA SER A 272 -7.05 5.48 -4.53
C SER A 272 -6.37 5.39 -3.17
N VAL A 273 -5.20 6.02 -3.05
CA VAL A 273 -4.50 6.26 -1.79
C VAL A 273 -4.56 7.75 -1.44
N GLY A 274 -5.17 8.08 -0.30
CA GLY A 274 -5.39 9.46 0.14
C GLY A 274 -4.18 10.14 0.80
N GLY A 275 -3.09 9.39 1.02
CA GLY A 275 -1.86 9.86 1.66
C GLY A 275 -0.60 9.56 0.85
N ASP A 276 0.54 9.50 1.54
CA ASP A 276 1.84 9.22 0.93
C ASP A 276 2.03 7.71 0.71
N VAL A 277 2.73 7.32 -0.35
CA VAL A 277 3.15 5.93 -0.62
C VAL A 277 4.66 5.83 -0.45
N THR A 278 5.14 5.06 0.53
CA THR A 278 6.58 4.91 0.81
C THR A 278 7.02 3.46 0.88
N PHE A 279 7.93 3.04 -0.02
CA PHE A 279 8.41 1.65 -0.06
C PHE A 279 9.92 1.46 -0.28
N ASP A 280 10.51 0.64 0.57
CA ASP A 280 11.93 0.28 0.50
C ASP A 280 12.14 -1.20 0.08
N ASP A 281 13.14 -1.46 -0.77
CA ASP A 281 13.68 -2.79 -1.08
C ASP A 281 12.76 -3.83 -1.77
N ARG A 282 12.47 -3.59 -3.06
CA ARG A 282 11.88 -4.53 -4.04
C ARG A 282 10.46 -4.98 -3.76
N ASN A 283 9.59 -4.04 -3.50
CA ASN A 283 8.15 -4.23 -3.42
C ASN A 283 7.53 -4.12 -4.82
N ASP A 284 6.37 -4.75 -5.00
CA ASP A 284 5.52 -4.61 -6.18
C ASP A 284 4.24 -3.90 -5.71
N ILE A 285 3.96 -2.72 -6.28
CA ILE A 285 2.86 -1.83 -5.87
C ILE A 285 2.01 -1.49 -7.09
N GLU A 286 0.72 -1.79 -7.02
CA GLU A 286 -0.30 -1.44 -8.01
C GLU A 286 -1.40 -0.62 -7.31
N ILE A 287 -1.69 0.57 -7.83
CA ILE A 287 -2.75 1.45 -7.34
C ILE A 287 -3.60 1.82 -8.55
N GLY A 288 -4.88 1.45 -8.56
CA GLY A 288 -5.77 1.59 -9.70
C GLY A 288 -6.20 3.03 -9.99
N GLY A 289 -6.22 3.90 -8.98
CA GLY A 289 -6.57 5.32 -9.09
C GLY A 289 -5.44 6.26 -8.66
N ASP A 290 -5.83 7.40 -8.09
CA ASP A 290 -4.90 8.47 -7.66
C ASP A 290 -4.11 8.16 -6.39
N VAL A 291 -2.93 8.79 -6.28
CA VAL A 291 -2.22 9.02 -5.00
C VAL A 291 -2.26 10.52 -4.69
N ASP A 292 -2.99 10.90 -3.63
CA ASP A 292 -3.17 12.31 -3.22
C ASP A 292 -1.89 12.94 -2.61
N GLY A 293 -0.92 12.11 -2.21
CA GLY A 293 0.34 12.52 -1.57
C GLY A 293 1.59 12.27 -2.44
N ASP A 294 2.73 12.12 -1.77
CA ASP A 294 4.02 11.83 -2.42
C ASP A 294 4.21 10.32 -2.62
N VAL A 295 4.88 9.92 -3.70
CA VAL A 295 5.37 8.55 -3.90
C VAL A 295 6.88 8.52 -3.72
N THR A 296 7.36 7.83 -2.69
CA THR A 296 8.79 7.66 -2.39
C THR A 296 9.20 6.20 -2.38
N VAL A 297 10.12 5.81 -3.27
CA VAL A 297 10.62 4.43 -3.35
C VAL A 297 12.14 4.36 -3.45
N ASP A 298 12.82 3.45 -2.73
CA ASP A 298 14.29 3.35 -2.79
C ASP A 298 14.80 2.35 -3.83
N TYR A 299 14.95 1.07 -3.48
CA TYR A 299 15.72 0.11 -4.27
C TYR A 299 14.88 -1.00 -4.89
N GLY A 300 14.83 -1.05 -6.22
CA GLY A 300 14.37 -2.24 -6.94
C GLY A 300 12.87 -2.47 -6.90
N ASN A 301 12.07 -1.45 -6.63
CA ASN A 301 10.62 -1.54 -6.57
C ASN A 301 9.98 -1.45 -7.96
N THR A 302 8.81 -2.05 -8.10
CA THR A 302 7.88 -1.83 -9.22
C THR A 302 6.71 -1.03 -8.70
N VAL A 303 6.36 0.09 -9.34
CA VAL A 303 5.21 0.93 -8.96
C VAL A 303 4.40 1.24 -10.21
N ASP A 304 3.10 0.96 -10.17
CA ASP A 304 2.13 1.36 -11.19
C ASP A 304 0.99 2.13 -10.51
N VAL A 305 0.85 3.41 -10.85
CA VAL A 305 -0.28 4.26 -10.44
C VAL A 305 -1.14 4.50 -11.67
N GLY A 306 -2.40 4.09 -11.60
CA GLY A 306 -3.31 4.04 -12.76
C GLY A 306 -3.73 5.41 -13.28
N ASP A 307 -3.80 6.41 -12.40
CA ASP A 307 -4.20 7.78 -12.71
C ASP A 307 -3.07 8.77 -12.29
N ASP A 308 -3.32 9.69 -11.34
CA ASP A 308 -2.41 10.78 -10.97
C ASP A 308 -1.59 10.51 -9.69
N ILE A 309 -0.41 11.13 -9.59
CA ILE A 309 0.26 11.44 -8.32
C ILE A 309 0.15 12.95 -8.10
N GLU A 310 -0.58 13.42 -7.09
CA GLU A 310 -0.76 14.88 -6.87
C GLU A 310 0.51 15.55 -6.30
N GLY A 311 1.37 14.79 -5.59
CA GLY A 311 2.62 15.28 -4.99
C GLY A 311 3.89 14.98 -5.81
N ASP A 312 4.99 14.77 -5.10
CA ASP A 312 6.30 14.44 -5.66
C ASP A 312 6.44 12.94 -5.96
N LEU A 313 7.15 12.59 -7.04
CA LEU A 313 7.69 11.25 -7.26
C LEU A 313 9.20 11.21 -6.98
N ILE A 314 9.61 10.50 -5.94
CA ILE A 314 11.02 10.35 -5.55
C ILE A 314 11.43 8.89 -5.62
N ALA A 315 12.35 8.57 -6.54
CA ALA A 315 12.85 7.21 -6.72
C ALA A 315 14.36 7.13 -6.51
N GLY A 316 14.79 6.15 -5.71
CA GLY A 316 16.18 5.80 -5.47
C GLY A 316 16.80 5.12 -6.70
N ASN A 317 17.06 3.82 -6.62
CA ASN A 317 17.82 3.10 -7.63
C ASN A 317 17.15 1.83 -8.14
N ASN A 318 17.18 1.63 -9.46
CA ASN A 318 16.69 0.43 -10.14
C ASN A 318 15.19 0.17 -9.98
N ASN A 319 14.37 1.21 -9.92
CA ASN A 319 12.93 1.08 -9.89
C ASN A 319 12.33 1.10 -11.30
N ASP A 320 11.19 0.45 -11.46
CA ASP A 320 10.35 0.48 -12.66
C ASP A 320 9.04 1.17 -12.30
N LEU A 321 8.77 2.33 -12.89
CA LEU A 321 7.74 3.26 -12.45
C LEU A 321 6.81 3.62 -13.62
N SER A 322 5.52 3.55 -13.37
CA SER A 322 4.46 3.91 -14.31
C SER A 322 3.43 4.79 -13.61
N VAL A 323 3.09 5.92 -14.23
CA VAL A 323 2.01 6.83 -13.82
C VAL A 323 1.11 7.05 -15.03
N GLY A 324 -0.16 6.73 -14.90
CA GLY A 324 -1.12 6.70 -16.00
C GLY A 324 -1.38 8.08 -16.62
N ASP A 325 -1.50 9.10 -15.77
CA ASP A 325 -1.78 10.48 -16.18
C ASP A 325 -0.64 11.43 -15.72
N ASP A 326 -0.82 12.25 -14.67
CA ASP A 326 0.10 13.33 -14.28
C ASP A 326 0.91 13.02 -12.99
N ILE A 327 2.10 13.65 -12.88
CA ILE A 327 2.79 13.91 -11.61
C ILE A 327 2.62 15.39 -11.30
N GLY A 328 2.02 15.72 -10.17
CA GLY A 328 1.54 17.06 -9.83
C GLY A 328 2.66 18.07 -9.53
N ASP A 329 3.72 17.64 -8.86
CA ASP A 329 4.87 18.47 -8.49
C ASP A 329 6.16 17.96 -9.18
N ASP A 330 7.20 17.56 -8.43
CA ASP A 330 8.52 17.20 -8.97
C ASP A 330 8.66 15.68 -9.22
N ALA A 331 9.48 15.30 -10.22
CA ALA A 331 9.99 13.94 -10.36
C ALA A 331 11.51 13.90 -10.18
N ILE A 332 11.98 13.13 -9.18
CA ILE A 332 13.39 13.02 -8.80
C ILE A 332 13.84 11.56 -8.85
N LEU A 333 14.72 11.23 -9.79
CA LEU A 333 15.21 9.86 -10.03
C LEU A 333 16.71 9.74 -9.75
N GLY A 334 17.09 8.78 -8.91
CA GLY A 334 18.47 8.34 -8.70
C GLY A 334 19.00 7.48 -9.86
N ASP A 335 19.65 6.34 -9.58
CA ASP A 335 20.35 5.59 -10.64
C ASP A 335 19.52 4.45 -11.26
N ASN A 336 19.54 4.36 -12.59
CA ASN A 336 19.00 3.23 -13.38
C ASN A 336 17.50 2.95 -13.17
N ASN A 337 16.69 3.97 -13.01
CA ASN A 337 15.24 3.86 -13.00
C ASN A 337 14.69 3.95 -14.43
N ASP A 338 13.58 3.25 -14.65
CA ASP A 338 12.72 3.42 -15.81
C ASP A 338 11.45 4.15 -15.32
N LEU A 339 11.08 5.28 -15.94
CA LEU A 339 9.87 6.05 -15.62
C LEU A 339 9.06 6.28 -16.89
N SER A 340 7.76 6.00 -16.83
CA SER A 340 6.77 6.37 -17.84
C SER A 340 5.66 7.21 -17.19
N VAL A 341 5.37 8.37 -17.76
CA VAL A 341 4.25 9.26 -17.35
C VAL A 341 3.36 9.52 -18.56
N GLY A 342 2.07 9.21 -18.45
CA GLY A 342 1.16 9.26 -19.59
C GLY A 342 0.86 10.68 -20.10
N ASP A 343 0.78 11.66 -19.21
CA ASP A 343 0.61 13.08 -19.55
C ASP A 343 1.80 13.91 -19.07
N SER A 344 1.75 14.63 -17.95
CA SER A 344 2.72 15.69 -17.65
C SER A 344 3.35 15.57 -16.25
N ILE A 345 4.48 16.27 -16.07
CA ILE A 345 5.08 16.60 -14.77
C ILE A 345 4.83 18.08 -14.52
N GLY A 346 4.27 18.41 -13.37
CA GLY A 346 3.81 19.75 -13.04
C GLY A 346 4.93 20.77 -12.84
N ASP A 347 6.02 20.37 -12.20
CA ASP A 347 7.17 21.24 -11.89
C ASP A 347 8.48 20.68 -12.54
N ASP A 348 9.49 20.27 -11.75
CA ASP A 348 10.83 19.91 -12.23
C ASP A 348 11.01 18.40 -12.48
N LEU A 349 11.83 18.06 -13.49
CA LEU A 349 12.35 16.70 -13.70
C LEU A 349 13.86 16.67 -13.41
N THR A 350 14.26 15.96 -12.36
CA THR A 350 15.67 15.74 -11.99
C THR A 350 16.06 14.27 -12.11
N VAL A 351 17.09 13.98 -12.90
CA VAL A 351 17.47 12.62 -13.27
C VAL A 351 18.99 12.41 -13.13
N ASP A 352 19.42 11.44 -12.33
CA ASP A 352 20.84 11.17 -12.05
C ASP A 352 21.50 10.25 -13.12
N ASP A 353 21.80 8.99 -12.83
CA ASP A 353 22.79 8.21 -13.59
C ASP A 353 22.17 6.98 -14.31
N LYS A 354 22.03 7.04 -15.65
CA LYS A 354 21.49 5.99 -16.56
C LYS A 354 20.00 5.65 -16.41
N ASN A 355 19.14 6.63 -16.31
CA ASN A 355 17.70 6.45 -16.32
C ASN A 355 17.13 6.50 -17.74
N ASN A 356 15.94 5.93 -17.91
CA ASN A 356 15.12 6.07 -19.10
C ASN A 356 13.77 6.68 -18.70
N VAL A 357 13.43 7.84 -19.26
CA VAL A 357 12.21 8.58 -18.92
C VAL A 357 11.42 8.87 -20.19
N GLU A 358 10.15 8.51 -20.19
CA GLU A 358 9.17 8.83 -21.25
C GLU A 358 8.01 9.61 -20.63
N ILE A 359 7.74 10.82 -21.13
CA ILE A 359 6.65 11.69 -20.67
C ILE A 359 5.81 12.06 -21.89
N GLY A 360 4.53 11.67 -21.90
CA GLY A 360 3.65 11.87 -23.05
C GLY A 360 3.30 13.34 -23.34
N GLY A 361 3.42 14.20 -22.34
CA GLY A 361 3.05 15.60 -22.31
C GLY A 361 4.23 16.50 -21.92
N ASN A 362 4.01 17.42 -20.97
CA ASN A 362 4.95 18.50 -20.69
C ASN A 362 5.74 18.27 -19.39
N VAL A 363 6.87 18.97 -19.27
CA VAL A 363 7.51 19.27 -17.98
C VAL A 363 7.28 20.75 -17.71
N GLY A 364 6.64 21.08 -16.58
CA GLY A 364 6.18 22.43 -16.31
C GLY A 364 7.31 23.45 -16.13
N ASP A 365 8.39 23.06 -15.45
CA ASP A 365 9.55 23.91 -15.18
C ASP A 365 10.84 23.31 -15.78
N ASP A 366 11.87 22.99 -14.99
CA ASP A 366 13.21 22.67 -15.47
C ASP A 366 13.43 21.14 -15.67
N ILE A 367 14.24 20.78 -16.66
CA ILE A 367 14.85 19.44 -16.77
C ILE A 367 16.32 19.53 -16.37
N THR A 368 16.74 18.67 -15.42
CA THR A 368 18.14 18.47 -15.07
C THR A 368 18.52 16.99 -15.21
N GLY A 369 19.49 16.69 -16.09
CA GLY A 369 20.00 15.33 -16.31
C GLY A 369 21.52 15.20 -16.11
N ASP A 370 21.98 14.18 -15.39
CA ASP A 370 23.42 13.82 -15.27
C ASP A 370 23.77 12.57 -16.12
N ASP A 371 24.90 11.91 -15.85
CA ASP A 371 25.53 10.84 -16.63
C ASP A 371 24.57 9.82 -17.33
N ARG A 372 24.42 9.97 -18.66
CA ARG A 372 23.84 8.96 -19.59
C ARG A 372 22.36 8.64 -19.43
N ASN A 373 21.51 9.63 -19.19
CA ASN A 373 20.07 9.43 -19.28
C ASN A 373 19.56 9.48 -20.72
N SER A 374 18.38 8.89 -20.92
CA SER A 374 17.56 8.98 -22.13
C SER A 374 16.22 9.57 -21.73
N LEU A 375 15.90 10.78 -22.20
CA LEU A 375 14.66 11.49 -21.85
C LEU A 375 13.88 11.80 -23.13
N GLU A 376 12.63 11.36 -23.22
CA GLU A 376 11.71 11.63 -24.32
C GLU A 376 10.49 12.39 -23.78
N ILE A 377 10.29 13.63 -24.25
CA ILE A 377 9.21 14.53 -23.82
C ILE A 377 8.31 14.83 -25.02
N GLY A 378 7.08 14.32 -25.01
CA GLY A 378 6.12 14.48 -26.10
C GLY A 378 5.54 15.90 -26.25
N GLY A 379 5.80 16.77 -25.29
CA GLY A 379 5.32 18.15 -25.22
C GLY A 379 6.44 19.17 -25.01
N ASN A 380 6.14 20.20 -24.23
CA ASN A 380 7.07 21.33 -23.99
C ASN A 380 7.80 21.18 -22.67
N VAL A 381 8.92 21.87 -22.54
CA VAL A 381 9.60 22.14 -21.28
C VAL A 381 9.40 23.63 -20.96
N GLY A 382 8.70 23.95 -19.87
CA GLY A 382 8.39 25.35 -19.56
C GLY A 382 9.59 26.17 -19.09
N GLY A 383 10.58 25.51 -18.51
CA GLY A 383 11.84 26.09 -18.01
C GLY A 383 13.05 25.74 -18.85
N ASN A 384 14.18 25.52 -18.17
CA ASN A 384 15.50 25.27 -18.74
C ASN A 384 15.74 23.77 -18.92
N VAL A 385 16.61 23.43 -19.87
CA VAL A 385 17.16 22.08 -20.01
C VAL A 385 18.65 22.12 -19.68
N THR A 386 19.06 21.47 -18.59
CA THR A 386 20.46 21.40 -18.15
C THR A 386 20.95 19.96 -18.14
N VAL A 387 21.98 19.66 -18.94
CA VAL A 387 22.55 18.31 -19.05
C VAL A 387 24.07 18.25 -18.96
N ASP A 388 24.56 17.19 -18.32
CA ASP A 388 25.99 16.89 -18.24
C ASP A 388 26.28 15.40 -18.55
N HIS A 389 27.36 15.15 -19.29
CA HIS A 389 27.89 13.81 -19.57
C HIS A 389 26.98 12.79 -20.29
N LYS A 390 26.83 12.95 -21.61
CA LYS A 390 26.25 11.93 -22.52
C LYS A 390 24.77 11.63 -22.33
N ASN A 391 23.98 12.62 -21.98
CA ASN A 391 22.53 12.52 -22.07
C ASN A 391 22.05 12.51 -23.52
N ASP A 392 20.90 11.89 -23.73
CA ASP A 392 20.10 11.92 -24.94
C ASP A 392 18.74 12.52 -24.55
N ILE A 393 18.41 13.71 -25.06
CA ILE A 393 17.15 14.41 -24.77
C ILE A 393 16.44 14.71 -26.07
N GLU A 394 15.18 14.29 -26.16
CA GLU A 394 14.25 14.62 -27.23
C GLU A 394 13.05 15.38 -26.65
N VAL A 395 12.75 16.56 -27.20
CA VAL A 395 11.59 17.39 -26.85
C VAL A 395 10.81 17.67 -28.13
N ASP A 396 9.61 17.09 -28.24
CA ASP A 396 8.73 17.24 -29.41
C ASP A 396 8.14 18.67 -29.55
N GLY A 397 8.20 19.47 -28.48
CA GLY A 397 7.68 20.83 -28.39
C GLY A 397 8.76 21.91 -28.22
N ASP A 398 8.39 22.97 -27.52
CA ASP A 398 9.25 24.12 -27.25
C ASP A 398 9.99 23.97 -25.91
N VAL A 399 11.15 24.64 -25.80
CA VAL A 399 11.84 24.92 -24.53
C VAL A 399 11.63 26.39 -24.17
N GLY A 400 10.99 26.64 -23.03
CA GLY A 400 10.64 27.98 -22.55
C GLY A 400 11.83 28.79 -22.02
N GLY A 401 12.89 28.12 -21.57
CA GLY A 401 14.09 28.70 -20.97
C GLY A 401 15.37 28.46 -21.79
N ASP A 402 16.49 28.40 -21.07
CA ASP A 402 17.82 28.17 -21.63
C ASP A 402 18.10 26.67 -21.81
N ILE A 403 18.90 26.31 -22.82
CA ILE A 403 19.52 24.99 -22.94
C ILE A 403 20.99 25.10 -22.57
N THR A 404 21.43 24.34 -21.57
CA THR A 404 22.84 24.21 -21.18
C THR A 404 23.29 22.76 -21.26
N GLY A 405 24.31 22.49 -22.07
CA GLY A 405 24.85 21.14 -22.23
C GLY A 405 26.36 21.07 -22.08
N ASN A 406 26.87 20.09 -21.34
CA ASN A 406 28.31 19.84 -21.24
C ASN A 406 28.68 18.36 -21.45
N ASN A 407 29.74 18.13 -22.23
CA ASN A 407 30.37 16.84 -22.43
C ASN A 407 29.48 15.77 -23.09
N ARG A 408 29.33 15.88 -24.42
CA ARG A 408 28.77 14.85 -25.33
C ARG A 408 27.29 14.52 -25.19
N ASN A 409 26.46 15.49 -24.83
CA ASN A 409 25.02 15.31 -24.90
C ASN A 409 24.50 15.39 -26.33
N ASP A 410 23.40 14.73 -26.59
CA ASP A 410 22.53 14.90 -27.75
C ASP A 410 21.24 15.56 -27.25
N VAL A 411 20.87 16.71 -27.82
CA VAL A 411 19.66 17.45 -27.46
C VAL A 411 18.94 17.80 -28.75
N ASP A 412 17.77 17.23 -28.97
CA ASP A 412 16.88 17.53 -30.10
C ASP A 412 15.61 18.20 -29.59
N VAL A 413 15.31 19.38 -30.15
CA VAL A 413 14.10 20.15 -29.84
C VAL A 413 13.39 20.41 -31.15
N ASP A 414 12.20 19.86 -31.32
CA ASP A 414 11.42 20.00 -32.57
C ASP A 414 10.85 21.41 -32.75
N GLY A 415 10.67 22.17 -31.65
CA GLY A 415 10.12 23.53 -31.62
C GLY A 415 11.16 24.64 -31.39
N ASP A 416 10.71 25.70 -30.70
CA ASP A 416 11.49 26.89 -30.38
C ASP A 416 12.31 26.71 -29.08
N VAL A 417 13.45 27.41 -29.01
CA VAL A 417 14.15 27.70 -27.75
C VAL A 417 13.98 29.18 -27.41
N ASN A 418 13.15 29.48 -26.41
CA ASN A 418 12.81 30.85 -26.03
C ASN A 418 13.90 31.57 -25.22
N GLY A 419 14.92 30.83 -24.75
CA GLY A 419 16.11 31.36 -24.09
C GLY A 419 17.37 31.28 -24.94
N ASN A 420 18.50 31.10 -24.26
CA ASN A 420 19.82 30.96 -24.85
C ASN A 420 20.20 29.48 -24.98
N VAL A 421 21.06 29.17 -25.93
CA VAL A 421 21.67 27.83 -26.04
C VAL A 421 23.16 27.95 -25.75
N ALA A 422 23.64 27.23 -24.74
CA ALA A 422 25.04 27.20 -24.31
C ALA A 422 25.57 25.76 -24.23
N VAL A 423 26.50 25.40 -25.12
CA VAL A 423 27.04 24.02 -25.17
C VAL A 423 28.56 23.93 -25.16
N GLU A 424 29.11 23.06 -24.32
CA GLU A 424 30.56 22.84 -24.15
C GLU A 424 30.98 21.37 -24.35
N ASP A 425 32.07 21.16 -25.08
CA ASP A 425 32.72 19.86 -25.28
C ASP A 425 31.87 18.76 -25.94
N HIS A 426 31.89 18.73 -27.27
CA HIS A 426 31.41 17.59 -28.10
C HIS A 426 29.90 17.30 -28.05
N ASN A 427 29.04 18.28 -27.76
CA ASN A 427 27.59 18.09 -27.84
C ASN A 427 27.08 18.14 -29.28
N GLN A 428 25.92 17.53 -29.49
CA GLN A 428 25.06 17.71 -30.66
C GLN A 428 23.78 18.39 -30.18
N VAL A 429 23.41 19.49 -30.82
CA VAL A 429 22.14 20.18 -30.56
C VAL A 429 21.43 20.43 -31.88
N SER A 430 20.15 20.11 -31.91
CA SER A 430 19.24 20.36 -33.03
C SER A 430 18.04 21.15 -32.51
N VAL A 431 17.71 22.26 -33.18
CA VAL A 431 16.52 23.07 -32.90
C VAL A 431 15.72 23.21 -34.19
N GLY A 432 14.48 22.74 -34.15
CA GLY A 432 13.59 22.59 -35.30
C GLY A 432 12.96 23.88 -35.82
N ASP A 433 13.01 24.97 -35.03
CA ASP A 433 12.56 26.31 -35.44
C ASP A 433 13.59 27.38 -35.00
N ASP A 434 13.25 28.28 -34.07
CA ASP A 434 14.10 29.41 -33.68
C ASP A 434 14.87 29.20 -32.37
N ILE A 435 16.05 29.82 -32.26
CA ILE A 435 16.65 30.21 -30.97
C ILE A 435 16.39 31.70 -30.78
N ILE A 436 15.58 32.08 -29.79
CA ILE A 436 15.21 33.49 -29.58
C ILE A 436 16.36 34.31 -28.94
N GLY A 437 17.18 33.68 -28.11
CA GLY A 437 18.30 34.31 -27.41
C GLY A 437 19.66 34.15 -28.10
N ASP A 438 20.72 34.10 -27.29
CA ASP A 438 22.10 33.91 -27.72
C ASP A 438 22.41 32.44 -27.99
N LEU A 439 23.28 32.18 -28.97
CA LEU A 439 23.90 30.86 -29.19
C LEU A 439 25.40 30.91 -28.83
N THR A 440 25.76 30.27 -27.72
CA THR A 440 27.15 30.12 -27.26
C THR A 440 27.63 28.68 -27.42
N VAL A 441 28.64 28.48 -28.27
CA VAL A 441 29.13 27.15 -28.64
C VAL A 441 30.61 27.03 -28.29
N GLY A 442 30.97 26.16 -27.37
CA GLY A 442 32.32 25.94 -26.86
C GLY A 442 33.24 25.20 -27.84
N HIS A 443 33.58 23.95 -27.53
CA HIS A 443 34.57 23.17 -28.27
C HIS A 443 34.01 21.89 -28.89
N ASP A 444 34.36 21.64 -30.17
CA ASP A 444 34.04 20.40 -30.89
C ASP A 444 32.52 20.06 -30.95
N ASN A 445 31.64 21.05 -30.87
CA ASN A 445 30.19 20.83 -30.91
C ASN A 445 29.64 20.86 -32.34
N THR A 446 28.46 20.27 -32.52
CA THR A 446 27.61 20.41 -33.71
C THR A 446 26.28 21.03 -33.31
N VAL A 447 25.90 22.14 -33.94
CA VAL A 447 24.62 22.80 -33.71
C VAL A 447 23.92 23.03 -35.05
N ASP A 448 22.67 22.60 -35.15
CA ASP A 448 21.78 22.82 -36.30
C ASP A 448 20.53 23.57 -35.81
N VAL A 449 20.23 24.71 -36.42
CA VAL A 449 19.05 25.54 -36.14
C VAL A 449 18.33 25.74 -37.47
N ALA A 450 17.09 25.27 -37.53
CA ALA A 450 16.35 25.20 -38.78
C ALA A 450 15.91 26.57 -39.32
N ASP A 451 15.68 27.56 -38.46
CA ASP A 451 15.29 28.92 -38.86
C ASP A 451 16.28 29.98 -38.32
N ASP A 452 15.88 30.84 -37.38
CA ASP A 452 16.67 32.00 -36.94
C ASP A 452 17.43 31.78 -35.62
N VAL A 453 18.53 32.52 -35.45
CA VAL A 453 19.09 32.86 -34.13
C VAL A 453 18.86 34.34 -33.86
N GLY A 454 18.10 34.65 -32.81
CA GLY A 454 17.51 35.96 -32.55
C GLY A 454 18.48 37.05 -32.12
N ASP A 455 19.62 36.70 -31.51
CA ASP A 455 20.62 37.67 -31.02
C ASP A 455 22.05 37.31 -31.49
N ASP A 456 23.00 37.11 -30.56
CA ASP A 456 24.41 36.89 -30.88
C ASP A 456 24.75 35.40 -31.06
N ILE A 457 25.69 35.10 -31.96
CA ILE A 457 26.38 33.79 -32.02
C ILE A 457 27.84 33.96 -31.58
N MET A 458 28.24 33.22 -30.56
CA MET A 458 29.63 33.09 -30.10
C MET A 458 30.11 31.65 -30.20
N ALA A 459 30.96 31.34 -31.18
CA ALA A 459 31.57 30.02 -31.34
C ALA A 459 33.06 30.02 -30.99
N GLY A 460 33.46 29.10 -30.10
CA GLY A 460 34.84 28.83 -29.71
C GLY A 460 35.59 28.03 -30.78
N ASP A 461 36.10 26.86 -30.43
CA ASP A 461 37.05 26.12 -31.28
C ASP A 461 36.40 24.89 -31.94
N ARG A 462 36.59 24.75 -33.26
CA ARG A 462 36.30 23.53 -34.05
C ARG A 462 34.84 23.08 -34.05
N ASN A 463 33.90 24.01 -34.05
CA ASN A 463 32.48 23.71 -34.11
C ASN A 463 31.96 23.62 -35.55
N THR A 464 30.84 22.92 -35.72
CA THR A 464 30.02 22.96 -36.94
C THR A 464 28.69 23.61 -36.60
N LEU A 465 28.36 24.72 -37.28
CA LEU A 465 27.12 25.47 -37.06
C LEU A 465 26.35 25.59 -38.38
N VAL A 466 25.06 25.25 -38.37
CA VAL A 466 24.15 25.43 -39.50
C VAL A 466 22.95 26.24 -39.01
N ILE A 467 22.72 27.40 -39.60
CA ILE A 467 21.58 28.28 -39.32
C ILE A 467 20.77 28.42 -40.62
N GLY A 468 19.50 28.06 -40.58
CA GLY A 468 18.67 27.94 -41.77
C GLY A 468 18.29 29.26 -42.42
N ASP A 469 17.96 30.28 -41.62
CA ASP A 469 17.69 31.64 -42.09
C ASP A 469 18.72 32.61 -41.50
N SER A 470 18.39 33.42 -40.51
CA SER A 470 19.15 34.63 -40.19
C SER A 470 19.77 34.65 -38.79
N ILE A 471 20.76 35.54 -38.62
CA ILE A 471 21.35 35.89 -37.32
C ILE A 471 20.95 37.33 -36.99
N GLY A 472 20.34 37.51 -35.81
CA GLY A 472 19.74 38.76 -35.36
C GLY A 472 20.73 39.88 -35.02
N ASP A 473 21.93 39.56 -34.55
CA ASP A 473 23.00 40.54 -34.31
C ASP A 473 24.40 40.03 -34.72
N ASP A 474 25.36 39.92 -33.80
CA ASP A 474 26.76 39.68 -34.12
C ASP A 474 27.08 38.17 -34.26
N LEU A 475 27.93 37.83 -35.23
CA LEU A 475 28.57 36.51 -35.36
C LEU A 475 30.05 36.61 -34.99
N VAL A 476 30.45 35.96 -33.90
CA VAL A 476 31.84 35.90 -33.42
C VAL A 476 32.30 34.44 -33.42
N VAL A 477 33.35 34.13 -34.18
CA VAL A 477 33.88 32.76 -34.30
C VAL A 477 35.41 32.73 -34.15
N ASP A 478 35.92 31.79 -33.33
CA ASP A 478 37.35 31.56 -33.06
C ASP A 478 37.90 30.35 -33.87
N ASP A 479 38.92 29.61 -33.42
CA ASP A 479 39.73 28.73 -34.29
C ASP A 479 38.94 27.60 -34.98
N ALA A 480 39.03 27.58 -36.31
CA ALA A 480 38.66 26.46 -37.17
C ALA A 480 37.19 25.98 -37.11
N ASN A 481 36.23 26.90 -37.00
CA ASN A 481 34.80 26.58 -37.15
C ASN A 481 34.37 26.46 -38.63
N ASP A 482 33.32 25.69 -38.87
CA ASP A 482 32.56 25.62 -40.13
C ASP A 482 31.14 26.14 -39.87
N VAL A 483 30.80 27.29 -40.45
CA VAL A 483 29.53 27.99 -40.23
C VAL A 483 28.81 28.21 -41.55
N LEU A 484 27.55 27.79 -41.62
CA LEU A 484 26.65 28.05 -42.74
C LEU A 484 25.42 28.82 -42.26
N VAL A 485 25.12 29.95 -42.90
CA VAL A 485 23.93 30.77 -42.66
C VAL A 485 23.15 30.90 -43.98
N GLY A 486 21.91 30.42 -44.00
CA GLY A 486 21.06 30.41 -45.20
C GLY A 486 20.42 31.76 -45.55
N GLY A 487 20.37 32.68 -44.60
CA GLY A 487 19.79 34.01 -44.70
C GLY A 487 20.79 35.12 -44.40
N ASP A 488 20.32 36.17 -43.74
CA ASP A 488 21.06 37.41 -43.51
C ASP A 488 21.79 37.38 -42.15
N ILE A 489 22.89 38.12 -42.04
CA ILE A 489 23.50 38.45 -40.74
C ILE A 489 23.28 39.93 -40.49
N LEU A 490 22.52 40.27 -39.44
CA LEU A 490 22.09 41.65 -39.21
C LEU A 490 23.13 42.51 -38.46
N GLY A 491 24.12 41.89 -37.83
CA GLY A 491 25.22 42.55 -37.13
C GLY A 491 26.60 42.35 -37.77
N ASN A 492 27.63 42.45 -36.93
CA ASN A 492 29.03 42.32 -37.32
C ASN A 492 29.43 40.86 -37.45
N VAL A 493 30.42 40.59 -38.32
CA VAL A 493 31.03 39.26 -38.43
C VAL A 493 32.49 39.37 -38.03
N ASN A 494 32.89 38.72 -36.94
CA ASN A 494 34.27 38.65 -36.48
C ASN A 494 34.79 37.21 -36.49
N ALA A 495 35.76 36.93 -37.36
CA ALA A 495 36.33 35.61 -37.56
C ALA A 495 37.85 35.60 -37.40
N ASP A 496 38.34 34.84 -36.42
CA ASP A 496 39.78 34.70 -36.15
C ASP A 496 40.26 33.25 -36.38
N ASP A 497 41.44 33.09 -36.96
CA ASP A 497 42.14 31.80 -37.13
C ASP A 497 41.35 30.65 -37.83
N ASN A 498 41.52 30.54 -39.15
CA ASN A 498 41.11 29.38 -39.98
C ASN A 498 39.62 29.05 -40.07
N ASN A 499 38.72 30.00 -39.83
CA ASN A 499 37.28 29.77 -40.00
C ASN A 499 36.85 29.61 -41.46
N LEU A 500 35.80 28.83 -41.67
CA LEU A 500 35.03 28.78 -42.92
C LEU A 500 33.60 29.25 -42.64
N ILE A 501 33.23 30.42 -43.19
CA ILE A 501 31.89 30.98 -43.03
C ILE A 501 31.24 31.12 -44.42
N GLY A 502 30.10 30.49 -44.61
CA GLY A 502 29.24 30.65 -45.78
C GLY A 502 27.97 31.41 -45.41
N VAL A 503 27.68 32.51 -46.11
CA VAL A 503 26.45 33.31 -45.94
C VAL A 503 25.74 33.40 -47.28
N GLU A 504 24.51 32.88 -47.37
CA GLU A 504 23.71 32.96 -48.59
C GLU A 504 23.05 34.33 -48.79
N GLY A 505 22.64 35.00 -47.71
CA GLY A 505 22.07 36.35 -47.70
C GLY A 505 23.11 37.48 -47.65
N ASP A 506 22.67 38.63 -47.14
CA ASP A 506 23.44 39.87 -46.97
C ASP A 506 24.03 39.97 -45.55
N ILE A 507 25.19 40.64 -45.42
CA ILE A 507 25.78 40.98 -44.12
C ILE A 507 25.61 42.49 -43.86
N PHE A 508 24.88 42.85 -42.79
CA PHE A 508 24.54 44.22 -42.41
C PHE A 508 25.44 44.80 -41.29
N GLY A 509 26.74 44.57 -41.38
CA GLY A 509 27.67 45.07 -40.39
C GLY A 509 29.12 45.13 -40.85
N VAL A 510 30.03 45.25 -39.88
CA VAL A 510 31.46 45.23 -40.16
C VAL A 510 31.95 43.79 -40.20
N VAL A 511 32.54 43.40 -41.33
CA VAL A 511 33.23 42.13 -41.47
C VAL A 511 34.71 42.31 -41.09
N THR A 512 35.14 41.67 -39.99
CA THR A 512 36.54 41.51 -39.60
C THR A 512 36.94 40.04 -39.69
N ALA A 513 37.90 39.75 -40.56
CA ALA A 513 38.47 38.41 -40.69
C ALA A 513 39.99 38.51 -40.76
N ASP A 514 40.66 37.58 -40.08
CA ASP A 514 42.08 37.39 -40.23
C ASP A 514 42.45 36.85 -41.64
N ALA A 515 43.74 36.72 -41.95
CA ALA A 515 44.16 36.29 -43.29
C ALA A 515 43.96 34.78 -43.54
N SER A 516 43.68 34.00 -42.48
CA SER A 516 43.51 32.56 -42.56
C SER A 516 42.05 32.13 -42.64
N SER A 517 41.12 32.97 -42.19
CA SER A 517 39.68 32.78 -42.29
C SER A 517 39.13 33.09 -43.69
N ILE A 518 38.11 32.33 -44.10
CA ILE A 518 37.46 32.45 -45.40
C ILE A 518 35.98 32.76 -45.17
N ILE A 519 35.54 33.93 -45.61
CA ILE A 519 34.12 34.31 -45.64
C ILE A 519 33.66 34.28 -47.10
N GLN A 520 32.70 33.41 -47.40
CA GLN A 520 32.04 33.27 -48.70
C GLN A 520 30.62 33.80 -48.61
N GLU A 521 30.42 34.98 -49.15
CA GLU A 521 29.13 35.65 -49.21
C GLU A 521 28.58 35.59 -50.65
N ASN A 522 27.30 35.22 -50.79
CA ASN A 522 26.59 35.29 -52.07
C ASN A 522 25.75 36.59 -52.22
N GLY A 523 25.44 37.28 -51.12
CA GLY A 523 24.83 38.60 -51.07
C GLY A 523 25.80 39.79 -51.14
N SER A 524 25.46 40.87 -50.45
CA SER A 524 26.21 42.14 -50.36
C SER A 524 26.51 42.56 -48.92
N VAL A 525 27.79 42.85 -48.61
CA VAL A 525 28.14 43.59 -47.39
C VAL A 525 27.67 45.04 -47.49
N ILE A 526 26.76 45.48 -46.60
CA ILE A 526 26.06 46.78 -46.69
C ILE A 526 26.58 47.83 -45.70
#